data_AF-A0A6M5Z002-F1
#
_entry.id   AF-A0A6M5Z002-F1
#
_cell.length_a   1.000
_cell.length_b   1.000
_cell.length_c   1.000
_cell.angle_alpha   90.00
_cell.angle_beta   90.00
_cell.angle_gamma   90.00
#
_symmetry.space_group_name_H-M   'P 1'
#
loop_
_entity.id
_entity.type
_entity.pdbx_description
1 polymer ?
#
loop_
_entity_poly.entity_id
_entity_poly.type
_entity_poly.pdbx_seq_one_letter_code
_entity_poly.pdbx_strand_id
1 'polypeptide(L)'
;MQQLPLTKLFGRAGMNLDDQVCYCFHVSRRKLVNWVRQNAPKVPSQLSTCGGAGTGCGWCIPFLKQIFRQGMGTPGGGCGACQTTPDDALDALTPGEYAALRADYVKAGHGTPPPGAEPLPEVKDE
;
A
#
# COMPACT_ATOMS: atom_id res chain seq x y z
N MET A 1 -0.23 -42.57 5.04
CA MET A 1 -1.47 -41.76 4.97
C MET A 1 -1.38 -40.63 5.98
N GLN A 2 -0.57 -39.60 5.71
CA GLN A 2 -0.58 -38.37 6.51
C GLN A 2 -1.27 -37.30 5.67
N GLN A 3 -2.41 -36.84 6.16
CA GLN A 3 -3.18 -35.74 5.58
C GLN A 3 -2.36 -34.45 5.78
N LEU A 4 -1.88 -33.86 4.69
CA LEU A 4 -1.29 -32.53 4.69
C LEU A 4 -2.43 -31.50 4.83
N PRO A 5 -2.28 -30.46 5.67
CA PRO A 5 -3.33 -29.46 5.85
C PRO A 5 -3.60 -28.70 4.55
N LEU A 6 -4.88 -28.53 4.21
CA LEU A 6 -5.38 -27.80 3.03
C LEU A 6 -4.93 -26.33 2.95
N THR A 7 -4.21 -25.80 3.95
CA THR A 7 -3.67 -24.45 3.99
C THR A 7 -2.51 -24.21 3.00
N LYS A 8 -2.02 -25.25 2.31
CA LYS A 8 -0.92 -25.15 1.32
C LYS A 8 -1.35 -25.02 -0.15
N LEU A 9 -2.64 -25.07 -0.48
CA LEU A 9 -3.13 -25.06 -1.88
C LEU A 9 -3.74 -23.73 -2.35
N PHE A 10 -4.04 -22.82 -1.42
CA PHE A 10 -4.45 -21.45 -1.75
C PHE A 10 -3.27 -20.53 -1.45
N GLY A 11 -2.39 -20.32 -2.43
CA GLY A 11 -1.28 -19.37 -2.32
C GLY A 11 -1.78 -18.03 -1.77
N ARG A 12 -1.01 -17.41 -0.87
CA ARG A 12 -1.30 -16.08 -0.30
C ARG A 12 -1.73 -15.14 -1.43
N ALA A 13 -2.98 -14.69 -1.40
CA ALA A 13 -3.48 -13.70 -2.35
C ALA A 13 -2.90 -12.34 -1.94
N GLY A 14 -1.86 -11.89 -2.65
CA GLY A 14 -1.31 -10.55 -2.49
C GLY A 14 -2.33 -9.46 -2.84
N MET A 15 -2.01 -8.20 -2.53
CA MET A 15 -2.85 -7.05 -2.86
C MET A 15 -3.11 -6.97 -4.36
N ASN A 16 -4.38 -7.05 -4.74
CA ASN A 16 -4.84 -6.96 -6.12
C ASN A 16 -5.14 -5.51 -6.52
N LEU A 17 -5.57 -5.32 -7.76
CA LEU A 17 -5.88 -3.99 -8.31
C LEU A 17 -7.05 -3.32 -7.58
N ASP A 18 -8.04 -4.07 -7.12
CA ASP A 18 -9.23 -3.50 -6.49
C ASP A 18 -9.05 -3.20 -4.99
N ASP A 19 -7.95 -3.65 -4.39
CA ASP A 19 -7.65 -3.40 -2.99
C ASP A 19 -7.22 -1.94 -2.75
N GLN A 20 -7.61 -1.42 -1.58
CA GLN A 20 -7.30 -0.05 -1.15
C GLN A 20 -5.84 0.07 -0.71
N VAL A 21 -5.10 0.96 -1.36
CA VAL A 21 -3.73 1.32 -0.95
C VAL A 21 -3.78 2.51 0.01
N CYS A 22 -4.62 3.51 -0.27
CA CYS A 22 -4.82 4.62 0.65
C CYS A 22 -6.14 4.48 1.39
N TYR A 23 -6.09 3.92 2.60
CA TYR A 23 -7.23 3.78 3.50
C TYR A 23 -7.79 5.12 4.04
N CYS A 24 -7.02 6.20 4.00
CA CYS A 24 -7.52 7.51 4.45
C CYS A 24 -8.52 8.14 3.48
N PHE A 25 -8.36 7.89 2.18
CA PHE A 25 -9.17 8.51 1.13
C PHE A 25 -9.74 7.47 0.16
N HIS A 26 -9.79 6.21 0.58
CA HIS A 26 -10.35 5.07 -0.15
C HIS A 26 -9.84 4.96 -1.60
N VAL A 27 -8.51 5.09 -1.79
CA VAL A 27 -7.89 5.02 -3.13
C VAL A 27 -7.35 3.61 -3.39
N SER A 28 -7.89 2.94 -4.41
CA SER A 28 -7.47 1.61 -4.83
C SER A 28 -6.16 1.61 -5.63
N ARG A 29 -5.48 0.45 -5.64
CA ARG A 29 -4.29 0.23 -6.47
C ARG A 29 -4.58 0.51 -7.95
N ARG A 30 -5.72 0.06 -8.46
CA ARG A 30 -6.19 0.28 -9.85
C ARG A 30 -6.25 1.75 -10.18
N LYS A 31 -6.83 2.56 -9.29
CA LYS A 31 -6.98 4.01 -9.50
C LYS A 31 -5.60 4.68 -9.58
N LEU A 32 -4.67 4.32 -8.70
CA LEU A 32 -3.30 4.87 -8.71
C LEU A 32 -2.53 4.47 -9.97
N VAL A 33 -2.54 3.19 -10.33
CA VAL A 33 -1.85 2.69 -11.55
C VAL A 33 -2.40 3.36 -12.80
N ASN A 34 -3.73 3.45 -12.94
CA ASN A 34 -4.36 4.11 -14.07
C ASN A 34 -4.04 5.61 -14.10
N TRP A 35 -4.00 6.26 -12.94
CA TRP A 35 -3.66 7.68 -12.84
C TRP A 35 -2.22 7.94 -13.28
N VAL A 36 -1.25 7.14 -12.82
CA VAL A 36 0.17 7.26 -13.23
C VAL A 36 0.31 7.09 -14.74
N ARG A 37 -0.35 6.09 -15.33
CA ARG A 37 -0.33 5.86 -16.79
C ARG A 37 -0.87 7.03 -17.60
N GLN A 38 -1.96 7.65 -17.14
CA GLN A 38 -2.63 8.74 -17.86
C GLN A 38 -1.91 10.08 -17.70
N ASN A 39 -1.29 10.33 -16.54
CA ASN A 39 -0.75 11.66 -16.20
C ASN A 39 0.78 11.73 -16.33
N ALA A 40 1.48 10.60 -16.45
CA ALA A 40 2.93 10.51 -16.55
C ALA A 40 3.67 11.45 -15.55
N PRO A 41 3.39 11.32 -14.24
CA PRO A 41 3.92 12.22 -13.22
C PRO A 41 5.45 12.24 -13.25
N LYS A 42 6.04 13.38 -12.88
CA LYS A 42 7.50 13.55 -12.84
C LYS A 42 8.12 13.11 -11.51
N VAL A 43 7.34 13.17 -10.42
CA VAL A 43 7.78 12.80 -9.08
C VAL A 43 6.68 12.05 -8.32
N PRO A 44 7.03 11.15 -7.38
CA PRO A 44 6.04 10.35 -6.64
C PRO A 44 5.01 11.19 -5.86
N SER A 45 5.41 12.37 -5.35
CA SER A 45 4.52 13.23 -4.55
C SER A 45 3.30 13.72 -5.33
N GLN A 46 3.35 13.72 -6.67
CA GLN A 46 2.20 14.09 -7.51
C GLN A 46 1.03 13.10 -7.41
N LEU A 47 1.24 11.87 -6.93
CA LEU A 47 0.15 10.93 -6.67
C LEU A 47 -0.82 11.45 -5.59
N SER A 48 -0.44 12.44 -4.79
CA SER A 48 -1.36 13.13 -3.86
C SER A 48 -2.54 13.80 -4.57
N THR A 49 -2.39 14.17 -5.85
CA THR A 49 -3.48 14.71 -6.66
C THR A 49 -4.50 13.62 -7.08
N CYS A 50 -4.15 12.34 -6.93
CA CYS A 50 -5.07 11.22 -7.11
C CYS A 50 -5.89 10.98 -5.84
N GLY A 51 -6.89 11.83 -5.61
CA GLY A 51 -7.82 11.68 -4.48
C GLY A 51 -7.17 11.86 -3.11
N GLY A 52 -6.09 12.64 -2.99
CA GLY A 52 -5.44 12.93 -1.70
C GLY A 52 -4.44 11.87 -1.23
N ALA A 53 -4.16 10.83 -2.01
CA ALA A 53 -3.34 9.70 -1.56
C ALA A 53 -2.01 10.14 -0.93
N GLY A 54 -1.73 9.64 0.29
CA GLY A 54 -0.50 9.95 1.03
C GLY A 54 -0.55 11.23 1.88
N THR A 55 -1.63 12.00 1.86
CA THR A 55 -1.75 13.24 2.67
C THR A 55 -2.44 13.05 4.04
N GLY A 56 -2.92 11.84 4.33
CA GLY A 56 -3.53 11.47 5.61
C GLY A 56 -2.49 10.93 6.60
N CYS A 57 -2.67 9.69 7.07
CA CYS A 57 -1.75 9.08 8.03
C CYS A 57 -0.34 8.78 7.46
N GLY A 58 -0.12 8.81 6.15
CA GLY A 58 1.20 8.61 5.54
C GLY A 58 1.64 7.15 5.32
N TRP A 59 0.95 6.17 5.91
CA TRP A 59 1.26 4.73 5.75
C TRP A 59 1.49 4.29 4.29
N CYS A 60 0.67 4.79 3.37
CA CYS A 60 0.70 4.35 1.98
C CYS A 60 1.86 4.94 1.15
N ILE A 61 2.59 5.96 1.65
CA ILE A 61 3.60 6.70 0.88
C ILE A 61 4.69 5.80 0.27
N PRO A 62 5.27 4.82 0.99
CA PRO A 62 6.30 3.97 0.40
C PRO A 62 5.77 3.14 -0.77
N PHE A 63 4.51 2.71 -0.71
CA PHE A 63 3.82 1.98 -1.77
C PHE A 63 3.41 2.89 -2.94
N LEU A 64 3.12 4.18 -2.70
CA LEU A 64 2.94 5.16 -3.79
C LEU A 64 4.23 5.33 -4.60
N LYS A 65 5.40 5.34 -3.92
CA LYS A 65 6.70 5.36 -4.60
C LYS A 65 6.92 4.08 -5.42
N GLN A 66 6.55 2.91 -4.89
CA GLN A 66 6.59 1.65 -5.63
C GLN A 66 5.75 1.75 -6.92
N ILE A 67 4.48 2.15 -6.83
CA ILE A 67 3.58 2.29 -7.99
C ILE A 67 4.14 3.29 -9.01
N PHE A 68 4.70 4.41 -8.55
CA PHE A 68 5.34 5.39 -9.42
C PHE A 68 6.51 4.76 -10.20
N ARG A 69 7.43 4.06 -9.52
CA ARG A 69 8.59 3.42 -10.18
C ARG A 69 8.16 2.38 -11.20
N GLN A 70 7.17 1.55 -10.86
CA GLN A 70 6.58 0.56 -11.77
C GLN A 70 5.97 1.23 -13.01
N GLY A 71 5.22 2.33 -12.83
CA GLY A 71 4.57 3.02 -13.93
C GLY A 71 5.50 3.85 -14.82
N MET A 72 6.57 4.40 -14.24
CA MET A 72 7.55 5.22 -14.97
C MET A 72 8.73 4.40 -15.53
N GLY A 73 8.78 3.09 -15.27
CA GLY A 73 9.86 2.22 -15.72
C GLY A 73 11.23 2.66 -15.18
N THR A 74 11.27 3.17 -13.94
CA THR A 74 12.52 3.66 -13.31
C THR A 74 12.98 2.66 -12.24
N PRO A 75 13.94 1.75 -12.54
CA PRO A 75 14.54 0.89 -11.52
C PRO A 75 15.30 1.76 -10.52
N GLY A 76 15.09 1.56 -9.22
CA GLY A 76 15.95 2.18 -8.19
C GLY A 76 15.91 3.71 -8.12
N GLY A 77 14.86 4.37 -8.63
CA GLY A 77 14.66 5.83 -8.54
C GLY A 77 14.35 6.32 -7.13
N GLY A 78 15.32 6.25 -6.22
CA GLY A 78 15.29 6.82 -4.88
C GLY A 78 16.69 7.28 -4.48
N CYS A 79 16.79 8.36 -3.70
CA CYS A 79 18.08 8.73 -3.11
C CYS A 79 18.53 7.61 -2.17
N GLY A 80 19.81 7.21 -2.22
CA GLY A 80 20.36 6.08 -1.45
C GLY A 80 20.25 6.19 0.09
N ALA A 81 19.66 7.27 0.60
CA ALA A 81 19.37 7.51 2.00
C ALA A 81 17.93 7.15 2.42
N CYS A 82 17.00 6.87 1.48
CA CYS A 82 15.65 6.46 1.83
C CYS A 82 15.49 4.94 1.80
N GLN A 83 14.95 4.36 2.86
CA GLN A 83 14.54 2.95 2.95
C GLN A 83 13.83 2.53 1.65
N THR A 84 14.44 1.60 0.92
CA THR A 84 13.88 1.10 -0.34
C THR A 84 12.82 0.06 -0.02
N THR A 85 11.56 0.46 -0.10
CA THR A 85 10.46 -0.51 -0.24
C THR A 85 10.70 -1.32 -1.51
N PRO A 86 10.79 -2.66 -1.43
CA PRO A 86 10.95 -3.51 -2.61
C PRO A 86 9.91 -3.21 -3.68
N ASP A 87 10.28 -3.43 -4.95
CA ASP A 87 9.40 -3.13 -6.09
C ASP A 87 8.17 -4.04 -6.17
N ASP A 88 8.11 -5.08 -5.35
CA ASP A 88 7.05 -6.08 -5.22
C ASP A 88 6.39 -6.08 -3.82
N ALA A 89 6.65 -5.09 -2.96
CA ALA A 89 6.16 -5.10 -1.58
C ALA A 89 4.64 -5.18 -1.46
N LEU A 90 3.88 -4.45 -2.30
CA LEU A 90 2.42 -4.62 -2.38
C LEU A 90 2.02 -6.05 -2.78
N ASP A 91 2.72 -6.65 -3.74
CA ASP A 91 2.40 -7.98 -4.26
C ASP A 91 2.67 -9.10 -3.23
N ALA A 92 3.57 -8.84 -2.28
CA ALA A 92 3.93 -9.77 -1.20
C ALA A 92 2.99 -9.72 0.02
N LEU A 93 2.13 -8.71 0.14
CA LEU A 93 1.25 -8.51 1.29
C LEU A 93 -0.20 -8.88 0.93
N THR A 94 -0.87 -9.61 1.81
CA THR A 94 -2.33 -9.75 1.74
C THR A 94 -3.01 -8.44 2.18
N PRO A 95 -4.28 -8.19 1.78
CA PRO A 95 -5.02 -7.01 2.25
C PRO A 95 -5.15 -6.92 3.78
N GLY A 96 -5.33 -8.07 4.45
CA GLY A 96 -5.40 -8.13 5.91
C GLY A 96 -4.08 -7.74 6.58
N GLU A 97 -2.95 -8.27 6.09
CA GLU A 97 -1.61 -7.89 6.56
C GLU A 97 -1.34 -6.40 6.33
N TYR A 98 -1.72 -5.88 5.15
CA TYR A 98 -1.57 -4.47 4.83
C TYR A 98 -2.34 -3.56 5.80
N ALA A 99 -3.57 -3.94 6.16
CA ALA A 99 -4.39 -3.22 7.13
C ALA A 99 -3.84 -3.31 8.56
N ALA A 100 -3.35 -4.48 8.98
CA ALA A 100 -2.75 -4.67 10.29
C ALA A 100 -1.50 -3.81 10.46
N LEU A 101 -0.60 -3.82 9.47
CA LEU A 101 0.62 -3.02 9.51
C LEU A 101 0.33 -1.50 9.51
N ARG A 102 -0.73 -1.05 8.83
CA ARG A 102 -1.21 0.33 8.98
C ARG A 102 -1.61 0.64 10.41
N ALA A 103 -2.33 -0.27 11.08
CA ALA A 103 -2.77 -0.07 12.44
C ALA A 103 -1.58 0.10 13.38
N ASP A 104 -0.55 -0.74 13.23
CA ASP A 104 0.68 -0.64 14.02
C ASP A 104 1.41 0.68 13.75
N TYR A 105 1.51 1.08 12.47
CA TYR A 105 2.11 2.35 12.08
C TYR A 105 1.38 3.56 12.72
N VAL A 106 0.05 3.56 12.74
CA VAL A 106 -0.72 4.64 13.36
C VAL A 106 -0.59 4.61 14.90
N LYS A 107 -0.65 3.43 15.52
CA LYS A 107 -0.49 3.26 16.97
C LYS A 107 0.91 3.66 17.46
N ALA A 108 1.93 3.50 16.62
CA ALA A 108 3.29 3.97 16.89
C ALA A 108 3.44 5.51 16.85
N GLY A 109 2.37 6.26 16.55
CA GLY A 109 2.35 7.72 16.61
C GLY A 109 2.89 8.42 15.37
N HIS A 110 3.06 7.72 14.25
CA HIS A 110 3.63 8.33 13.03
C HIS A 110 2.71 9.39 12.39
N GLY A 111 1.47 9.04 12.08
CA GLY A 111 0.54 9.93 11.40
C GLY A 111 -0.91 9.59 11.74
N THR A 112 -1.79 10.60 11.71
CA THR A 112 -3.17 10.47 12.16
C THR A 112 -4.12 10.33 10.96
N PRO A 113 -4.96 9.28 10.90
CA PRO A 113 -6.02 9.19 9.90
C PRO A 113 -7.01 10.36 10.03
N PRO A 114 -7.43 10.99 8.91
CA PRO A 114 -8.45 12.04 8.95
C PRO A 114 -9.85 11.47 9.30
N PRO A 115 -10.81 12.33 9.69
CA PRO A 115 -12.19 11.92 9.88
C PRO A 115 -12.76 11.21 8.64
N GLY A 116 -13.47 10.10 8.85
CA GLY A 116 -14.06 9.30 7.77
C GLY A 116 -13.10 8.33 7.08
N ALA A 117 -11.84 8.24 7.50
CA ALA A 117 -10.92 7.21 7.03
C ALA A 117 -11.38 5.79 7.41
N GLU A 118 -10.95 4.78 6.64
CA GLU A 118 -11.19 3.38 6.97
C GLU A 118 -10.72 3.09 8.41
N PRO A 119 -11.59 2.49 9.26
CA PRO A 119 -11.24 2.14 10.63
C PRO A 119 -9.98 1.29 10.71
N LEU A 120 -9.23 1.43 11.80
CA LEU A 120 -8.13 0.52 12.07
C LEU A 120 -8.72 -0.84 12.50
N PRO A 121 -8.20 -1.97 12.00
CA PRO A 121 -8.61 -3.27 12.49
C PRO A 121 -8.36 -3.37 14.00
N GLU A 122 -9.33 -3.93 14.72
CA GLU A 122 -9.17 -4.27 16.13
C GLU A 122 -8.09 -5.36 16.25
N VAL A 123 -7.25 -5.26 17.29
CA VAL A 123 -6.35 -6.36 17.64
C VAL A 123 -7.25 -7.45 18.20
N LYS A 124 -7.25 -8.64 17.60
CA LYS A 124 -7.80 -9.80 18.30
C LYS A 124 -6.75 -10.20 19.33
N ASP A 125 -7.03 -9.96 20.60
CA ASP A 125 -6.30 -10.59 21.68
C ASP A 125 -6.55 -12.11 21.56
N GLU A 126 -5.55 -12.85 21.08
CA GLU A 126 -5.54 -14.33 21.03
C GLU A 126 -4.96 -14.92 22.32
#